data_AF-A0A2Z6R9X5-F1
#
_entry.id   AF-A0A2Z6R9X5-F1
#
_cell.length_a   1.000
_cell.length_b   1.000
_cell.length_c   1.000
_cell.angle_alpha   90.00
_cell.angle_beta   90.00
_cell.angle_gamma   90.00
#
_symmetry.space_group_name_H-M   'P 1'
#
loop_
_entity.id
_entity.type
_entity.pdbx_description
1 polymer ?
#
loop_
_entity_poly.entity_id
_entity_poly.type
_entity_poly.pdbx_seq_one_letter_code
_entity_poly.pdbx_strand_id
1 'polypeptide(L)'
;MTDDEVILSLDTYTINPLTGRTIRIGSSTFNQLVIEAYDYLDSRLVRRATAPQLTEAKQSYLNIETGRMVQYRTRTYFYLIQRAYEIIEDYYLVPPRFVEITQSYPFLLYLQDTQRRLEFLDVALRRVNFYAERDRLNSNYRRIVKESRQFVERRQRETQQEAQLKKLTELNIVLCKECQMPVNLNKLPESGLCEDCSKE
;
A
#
# COMPACT_ATOMS: atom_id res chain seq x y z
N MET A 1 -36.66 -31.13 40.01
CA MET A 1 -37.84 -30.26 39.76
C MET A 1 -37.35 -28.84 40.00
N THR A 2 -36.80 -28.21 38.96
CA THR A 2 -37.53 -27.51 37.85
C THR A 2 -37.76 -26.06 38.27
N ASP A 3 -37.43 -25.01 37.54
CA ASP A 3 -36.94 -24.81 36.16
C ASP A 3 -36.19 -23.46 36.19
N ASP A 4 -35.02 -23.35 35.55
CA ASP A 4 -34.87 -22.65 34.28
C ASP A 4 -35.78 -21.42 34.12
N GLU A 5 -35.25 -20.24 34.41
CA GLU A 5 -35.56 -19.07 33.59
C GLU A 5 -34.30 -18.28 33.23
N VAL A 6 -34.10 -18.25 31.92
CA VAL A 6 -33.01 -17.77 31.11
C VAL A 6 -33.33 -16.32 30.70
N ILE A 7 -32.39 -15.40 30.96
CA ILE A 7 -32.00 -14.24 30.10
C ILE A 7 -33.01 -13.06 30.04
N LEU A 8 -32.61 -11.80 30.22
CA LEU A 8 -32.24 -10.92 29.09
C LEU A 8 -31.46 -9.68 29.53
N SER A 9 -30.27 -9.56 28.94
CA SER A 9 -29.45 -8.36 28.86
C SER A 9 -30.26 -7.16 28.34
N LEU A 10 -30.21 -6.06 29.09
CA LEU A 10 -30.82 -4.77 28.72
C LEU A 10 -30.19 -4.09 27.49
N ASP A 11 -29.17 -4.70 26.86
CA ASP A 11 -28.43 -4.13 25.73
C ASP A 11 -28.92 -4.61 24.35
N THR A 12 -30.14 -5.12 24.23
CA THR A 12 -30.67 -5.66 22.96
C THR A 12 -31.62 -4.73 22.21
N TYR A 13 -32.02 -3.61 22.80
CA TYR A 13 -32.94 -2.65 22.19
C TYR A 13 -32.46 -1.20 22.32
N THR A 14 -32.82 -0.37 21.34
CA THR A 14 -32.56 1.07 21.33
C THR A 14 -33.79 1.83 20.79
N ILE A 15 -33.78 3.16 20.84
CA ILE A 15 -34.88 3.99 20.35
C ILE A 15 -34.61 4.40 18.91
N ASN A 16 -35.59 4.21 18.04
CA ASN A 16 -35.57 4.74 16.68
C ASN A 16 -35.70 6.27 16.75
N PRO A 17 -34.68 7.05 16.35
CA PRO A 17 -34.69 8.50 16.45
C PRO A 17 -35.65 9.18 15.48
N LEU A 18 -36.12 8.48 14.43
CA LEU A 18 -37.09 9.00 13.47
C LEU A 18 -38.54 8.82 13.94
N THR A 19 -38.81 7.79 14.74
CA THR A 19 -40.19 7.40 15.10
C THR A 19 -40.46 7.35 16.60
N GLY A 20 -39.43 7.44 17.44
CA GLY A 20 -39.52 7.31 18.90
C GLY A 20 -39.81 5.89 19.40
N ARG A 21 -39.92 4.89 18.51
CA ARG A 21 -40.24 3.50 18.88
C ARG A 21 -39.01 2.71 19.29
N THR A 22 -39.18 1.82 20.27
CA THR A 22 -38.15 0.83 20.63
C THR A 22 -37.95 -0.15 19.47
N ILE A 23 -36.69 -0.34 19.06
CA ILE A 23 -36.26 -1.26 18.00
C ILE A 23 -35.14 -2.15 18.52
N ARG A 24 -35.06 -3.38 18.00
CA ARG A 24 -33.99 -4.31 18.37
C ARG A 24 -32.67 -3.93 17.69
N ILE A 25 -31.58 -3.92 18.45
CA ILE A 25 -30.23 -3.72 17.94
C ILE A 25 -29.89 -4.89 16.99
N GLY A 26 -29.40 -4.56 15.80
CA GLY A 26 -29.15 -5.53 14.71
C GLY A 26 -30.38 -5.90 13.87
N SER A 27 -31.57 -5.35 14.14
CA SER A 27 -32.74 -5.51 13.25
C SER A 27 -32.55 -4.78 11.91
N SER A 28 -33.37 -5.10 10.91
CA SER A 28 -33.35 -4.42 9.61
C SER A 28 -33.52 -2.90 9.75
N THR A 29 -34.45 -2.45 10.60
CA THR A 29 -34.68 -1.03 10.88
C THR A 29 -33.47 -0.38 11.54
N PHE A 30 -32.83 -1.06 12.49
CA PHE A 30 -31.60 -0.57 13.12
C PHE A 30 -30.46 -0.47 12.11
N ASN A 31 -30.24 -1.52 11.31
CA ASN A 31 -29.17 -1.56 10.30
C ASN A 31 -29.38 -0.49 9.24
N GLN A 32 -30.63 -0.25 8.82
CA GLN A 32 -30.95 0.80 7.85
C GLN A 32 -30.57 2.18 8.37
N LEU A 33 -30.92 2.50 9.62
CA LEU A 33 -30.56 3.76 10.26
C LEU A 33 -29.03 3.91 10.37
N VAL A 34 -28.35 2.82 10.75
CA VAL A 34 -26.88 2.75 10.84
C VAL A 34 -26.20 2.79 9.48
N ILE A 35 -26.85 2.42 8.38
CA ILE A 35 -26.27 2.59 7.05
C ILE A 35 -26.45 4.05 6.60
N GLU A 36 -27.67 4.57 6.71
CA GLU A 36 -28.05 5.85 6.12
C GLU A 36 -27.38 7.06 6.78
N ALA A 37 -27.51 7.22 8.11
CA ALA A 37 -27.20 8.51 8.71
C ALA A 37 -26.87 8.49 10.21
N TYR A 38 -26.92 7.33 10.87
CA TYR A 38 -26.77 7.24 12.32
C TYR A 38 -25.58 6.37 12.73
N ASP A 39 -24.92 6.74 13.81
CA ASP A 39 -23.94 5.89 14.49
C ASP A 39 -24.55 5.41 15.81
N TYR A 40 -24.20 4.20 16.23
CA TYR A 40 -24.63 3.64 17.50
C TYR A 40 -23.56 3.87 18.58
N LEU A 41 -23.78 4.86 19.45
CA LEU A 41 -22.85 5.30 20.49
C LEU A 41 -23.58 5.38 21.83
N ASP A 42 -22.93 4.95 22.92
CA ASP A 42 -23.49 5.00 24.30
C ASP A 42 -24.95 4.48 24.38
N SER A 43 -25.20 3.36 23.72
CA SER A 43 -26.51 2.70 23.61
C SER A 43 -27.62 3.49 22.91
N ARG A 44 -27.27 4.49 22.08
CA ARG A 44 -28.21 5.36 21.36
C ARG A 44 -27.81 5.55 19.89
N LEU A 45 -28.81 5.73 19.03
CA LEU A 45 -28.59 6.13 17.63
C LEU A 45 -28.42 7.65 17.55
N VAL A 46 -27.22 8.10 17.21
CA VAL A 46 -26.86 9.52 17.08
C VAL A 46 -26.68 9.86 15.60
N ARG A 47 -27.34 10.91 15.12
CA ARG A 47 -27.28 11.31 13.70
C ARG A 47 -25.89 11.89 13.39
N ARG A 48 -25.18 11.34 12.40
CA ARG A 48 -23.80 11.74 12.01
C ARG A 48 -23.62 13.23 11.75
N ALA A 49 -24.63 13.87 11.18
CA ALA A 49 -24.60 15.31 10.87
C ALA A 49 -24.59 16.22 12.12
N THR A 50 -25.04 15.69 13.26
CA THR A 50 -25.13 16.39 14.56
C THR A 50 -24.31 15.71 15.66
N ALA A 51 -23.72 14.55 15.37
CA ALA A 51 -22.66 14.01 16.18
C ALA A 51 -21.53 15.04 16.21
N PRO A 52 -20.82 15.23 17.34
CA PRO A 52 -19.54 15.91 17.31
C PRO A 52 -18.77 15.33 16.13
N GLN A 53 -18.20 16.18 15.26
CA GLN A 53 -17.28 15.67 14.25
C GLN A 53 -16.36 14.70 14.98
N LEU A 54 -16.21 13.48 14.47
CA LEU A 54 -15.13 12.60 14.90
C LEU A 54 -13.86 13.41 14.65
N THR A 55 -13.43 14.19 15.63
CA THR A 55 -12.16 14.91 15.63
C THR A 55 -11.14 13.85 15.36
N GLU A 56 -10.61 13.82 14.13
CA GLU A 56 -9.49 13.01 13.68
C GLU A 56 -9.31 11.79 14.58
N ALA A 57 -10.22 10.80 14.48
CA ALA A 57 -10.27 9.67 15.41
C ALA A 57 -8.84 9.22 15.69
N LYS A 58 -8.33 9.45 16.92
CA LYS A 58 -6.90 9.43 17.26
C LYS A 58 -6.24 8.18 16.66
N GLN A 59 -5.70 8.33 15.45
CA GLN A 59 -5.30 7.18 14.66
C GLN A 59 -4.20 6.49 15.44
N SER A 60 -4.45 5.27 15.87
CA SER A 60 -3.56 4.56 16.78
C SER A 60 -3.09 3.31 16.08
N TYR A 61 -1.78 3.12 16.07
CA TYR A 61 -1.14 2.01 15.38
C TYR A 61 -0.62 1.01 16.38
N LEU A 62 -0.75 -0.29 16.10
CA LEU A 62 -0.18 -1.33 16.93
C LEU A 62 1.30 -1.49 16.59
N ASN A 63 2.20 -1.19 17.52
CA ASN A 63 3.61 -1.53 17.38
C ASN A 63 3.78 -3.04 17.58
N ILE A 64 4.19 -3.75 16.52
CA ILE A 64 4.24 -5.21 16.55
C ILE A 64 5.37 -5.80 17.40
N GLU A 65 6.43 -5.02 17.66
CA GLU A 65 7.55 -5.45 18.52
C GLU A 65 7.22 -5.36 20.00
N THR A 66 6.46 -4.34 20.38
CA THR A 66 6.14 -4.08 21.80
C THR A 66 4.74 -4.51 22.19
N GLY A 67 3.86 -4.76 21.21
CA GLY A 67 2.45 -5.03 21.42
C GLY A 67 1.66 -3.82 21.94
N ARG A 68 2.25 -2.62 21.94
CA ARG A 68 1.64 -1.40 22.48
C ARG A 68 1.03 -0.55 21.37
N MET A 69 -0.09 0.11 21.70
CA MET A 69 -0.69 1.12 20.82
C MET A 69 0.15 2.40 20.83
N VAL A 70 0.39 2.94 19.65
CA VAL A 70 1.10 4.19 19.41
C VAL A 70 0.15 5.17 18.73
N GLN A 71 -0.14 6.28 19.40
CA GLN A 71 -1.01 7.31 18.85
C GLN A 71 -0.27 8.14 17.79
N TYR A 72 -0.98 8.45 16.71
CA TYR A 72 -0.55 9.32 15.62
C TYR A 72 -0.06 10.67 16.15
N ARG A 73 0.99 11.21 15.51
CA ARG A 73 1.63 12.50 15.86
C ARG A 73 2.17 12.62 17.29
N THR A 74 2.29 11.51 18.03
CA THR A 74 3.06 11.52 19.29
C THR A 74 4.56 11.51 19.04
N ARG A 75 5.35 11.86 20.07
CA ARG A 75 6.81 11.74 20.03
C ARG A 75 7.26 10.31 19.66
N THR A 76 6.60 9.29 20.20
CA THR A 76 6.89 7.89 19.91
C THR A 76 6.59 7.54 18.45
N TYR A 77 5.47 8.03 17.91
CA TYR A 77 5.14 7.85 16.49
C TYR A 77 6.25 8.41 15.59
N PHE A 78 6.63 9.69 15.77
CA PHE A 78 7.67 10.30 14.95
C PHE A 78 9.03 9.60 15.11
N TYR A 79 9.36 9.16 16.32
CA TYR A 79 10.57 8.39 16.57
C TYR A 79 10.61 7.07 15.78
N LEU A 80 9.50 6.33 15.72
CA LEU A 80 9.43 5.07 14.97
C LEU A 80 9.49 5.31 13.45
N ILE A 81 8.77 6.31 12.95
CA ILE A 81 8.82 6.69 11.52
C ILE A 81 10.23 7.11 11.11
N GLN A 82 10.94 7.88 11.95
CA GLN A 82 12.35 8.25 11.70
C GLN A 82 13.29 7.04 11.66
N ARG A 83 12.92 5.93 12.31
CA ARG A 83 13.66 4.65 12.25
C ARG A 83 13.15 3.71 11.15
N ALA A 84 12.44 4.26 10.17
CA ALA A 84 11.90 3.54 9.02
C ALA A 84 10.93 2.41 9.39
N TYR A 85 10.16 2.56 10.47
CA TYR A 85 9.00 1.70 10.67
C TYR A 85 7.96 2.05 9.62
N GLU A 86 7.35 1.02 9.04
CA GLU A 86 6.29 1.17 8.05
C GLU A 86 4.94 0.86 8.68
N ILE A 87 3.90 1.53 8.16
CA ILE A 87 2.51 1.25 8.53
C ILE A 87 1.97 0.27 7.51
N ILE A 88 1.57 -0.91 7.97
CA ILE A 88 1.04 -2.00 7.14
C ILE A 88 -0.42 -2.22 7.52
N GLU A 89 -1.27 -2.43 6.52
CA GLU A 89 -2.74 -2.56 6.66
C GLU A 89 -3.37 -1.41 7.45
N ASP A 90 -2.84 -0.19 7.29
CA ASP A 90 -3.30 1.04 7.95
C ASP A 90 -3.34 0.97 9.49
N TYR A 91 -2.70 -0.04 10.09
CA TYR A 91 -2.83 -0.34 11.52
C TYR A 91 -1.52 -0.78 12.19
N TYR A 92 -0.70 -1.61 11.55
CA TYR A 92 0.49 -2.18 12.19
C TYR A 92 1.72 -1.33 11.93
N LEU A 93 2.39 -0.88 13.00
CA LEU A 93 3.73 -0.31 12.92
C LEU A 93 4.76 -1.44 12.93
N VAL A 94 5.38 -1.65 11.77
CA VAL A 94 6.27 -2.77 11.49
C VAL A 94 7.71 -2.26 11.33
N PRO A 95 8.69 -2.82 12.08
CA PRO A 95 10.09 -2.47 11.90
C PRO A 95 10.59 -2.90 10.52
N PRO A 96 11.59 -2.19 9.94
CA PRO A 96 12.06 -2.43 8.57
C PRO A 96 12.50 -3.88 8.32
N ARG A 97 13.07 -4.55 9.33
CA ARG A 97 13.51 -5.95 9.24
C ARG A 97 12.38 -6.96 8.98
N PHE A 98 11.13 -6.59 9.25
CA PHE A 98 9.98 -7.47 9.09
C PHE A 98 9.04 -7.05 7.96
N VAL A 99 9.24 -5.89 7.33
CA VAL A 99 8.32 -5.35 6.31
C VAL A 99 8.06 -6.34 5.19
N GLU A 100 9.10 -6.81 4.51
CA GLU A 100 8.97 -7.76 3.39
C GLU A 100 8.28 -9.06 3.81
N ILE A 101 8.60 -9.54 5.02
CA ILE A 101 8.01 -10.76 5.59
C ILE A 101 6.52 -10.54 5.86
N THR A 102 6.15 -9.42 6.46
CA THR A 102 4.75 -9.11 6.78
C THR A 102 3.91 -8.81 5.55
N GLN A 103 4.50 -8.25 4.48
CA GLN A 103 3.82 -8.08 3.19
C GLN A 103 3.61 -9.43 2.49
N SER A 104 4.59 -10.33 2.57
CA SER A 104 4.49 -11.68 1.98
C SER A 104 3.58 -12.61 2.77
N TYR A 105 3.53 -12.42 4.10
CA TYR A 105 2.79 -13.26 5.04
C TYR A 105 1.97 -12.41 6.04
N PRO A 106 0.93 -11.68 5.57
CA PRO A 106 0.18 -10.76 6.43
C PRO A 106 -0.53 -11.45 7.59
N PHE A 107 -0.88 -12.73 7.44
CA PHE A 107 -1.52 -13.53 8.48
C PHE A 107 -0.71 -13.60 9.80
N LEU A 108 0.60 -13.35 9.75
CA LEU A 108 1.44 -13.29 10.95
C LEU A 108 1.07 -12.10 11.84
N LEU A 109 0.59 -10.99 11.27
CA LEU A 109 0.19 -9.79 12.03
C LEU A 109 -1.02 -10.05 12.93
N TYR A 110 -1.92 -10.94 12.54
CA TYR A 110 -3.17 -11.24 13.25
C TYR A 110 -3.01 -12.11 14.49
N LEU A 111 -1.81 -12.66 14.72
CA LEU A 111 -1.52 -13.39 15.95
C LEU A 111 -1.70 -12.47 17.15
N GLN A 112 -2.62 -12.78 18.06
CA GLN A 112 -2.96 -11.92 19.20
C GLN A 112 -1.79 -11.76 20.18
N ASP A 113 -1.07 -12.86 20.43
CA ASP A 113 0.07 -12.85 21.33
C ASP A 113 1.29 -12.23 20.63
N THR A 114 1.84 -11.18 21.26
CA THR A 114 2.95 -10.41 20.69
C THR A 114 4.22 -11.24 20.63
N GLN A 115 4.51 -12.05 21.64
CA GLN A 115 5.73 -12.85 21.66
C GLN A 115 5.70 -13.92 20.56
N ARG A 116 4.59 -14.64 20.45
CA ARG A 116 4.36 -15.63 19.40
C ARG A 116 4.40 -14.99 18.02
N ARG A 117 3.81 -13.80 17.83
CA ARG A 117 3.92 -13.04 16.58
C ARG A 117 5.39 -12.85 16.17
N LEU A 118 6.23 -12.40 17.10
CA LEU A 118 7.64 -12.12 16.84
C LEU A 118 8.44 -13.40 16.57
N GLU A 119 8.19 -14.48 17.32
CA GLU A 119 8.85 -15.77 17.09
C GLU A 119 8.58 -16.29 15.67
N PHE A 120 7.33 -16.23 15.21
CA PHE A 120 6.98 -16.65 13.85
C PHE A 120 7.57 -15.73 12.78
N LEU A 121 7.59 -14.42 13.01
CA LEU A 121 8.25 -13.47 12.11
C LEU A 121 9.76 -13.73 12.00
N ASP A 122 10.44 -14.01 13.11
CA ASP A 122 11.86 -14.35 13.12
C ASP A 122 12.14 -15.69 12.41
N VAL A 123 11.28 -16.69 12.58
CA VAL A 123 11.39 -17.96 11.84
C VAL A 123 11.22 -17.73 10.34
N ALA A 124 10.21 -16.96 9.94
CA ALA A 124 9.98 -16.63 8.53
C ALA A 124 11.16 -15.85 7.94
N LEU A 125 11.67 -14.85 8.66
CA LEU A 125 12.85 -14.07 8.26
C LEU A 125 14.09 -14.96 8.07
N ARG A 126 14.39 -15.84 9.04
CA ARG A 126 15.50 -16.81 8.92
C ARG A 126 15.35 -17.70 7.71
N ARG A 127 14.13 -18.17 7.42
CA ARG A 127 13.85 -19.05 6.30
C ARG A 127 14.03 -18.34 4.96
N VAL A 128 13.53 -17.12 4.82
CA VAL A 128 13.73 -16.29 3.62
C VAL A 128 15.22 -16.01 3.41
N ASN A 129 15.94 -15.61 4.46
CA ASN A 129 17.38 -15.38 4.38
C ASN A 129 18.16 -16.65 3.99
N PHE A 130 17.80 -17.81 4.52
CA PHE A 130 18.41 -19.08 4.16
C PHE A 130 18.25 -19.39 2.67
N TYR A 131 17.04 -19.24 2.12
CA TYR A 131 16.82 -19.47 0.69
C TYR A 131 17.54 -18.43 -0.17
N ALA A 132 17.50 -17.15 0.21
CA ALA A 132 18.21 -16.09 -0.49
C ALA A 132 19.72 -16.36 -0.54
N GLU A 133 20.32 -16.83 0.56
CA GLU A 133 21.74 -17.16 0.60
C GLU A 133 22.06 -18.41 -0.23
N ARG A 134 21.21 -19.44 -0.15
CA ARG A 134 21.34 -20.62 -1.00
C ARG A 134 21.27 -20.28 -2.49
N ASP A 135 20.38 -19.37 -2.86
CA ASP A 135 20.21 -18.93 -4.23
C ASP A 135 21.41 -18.08 -4.70
N ARG A 136 22.01 -17.25 -3.83
CA ARG A 136 23.26 -16.52 -4.12
C ARG A 136 24.44 -17.45 -4.39
N LEU A 137 24.53 -18.57 -3.66
CA LEU A 137 25.58 -19.58 -3.84
C LEU A 137 25.35 -20.47 -5.06
N ASN A 138 24.13 -20.49 -5.62
CA ASN A 138 23.81 -21.26 -6.80
C ASN A 138 24.28 -20.53 -8.08
N SER A 139 25.34 -21.05 -8.70
CA SER A 139 25.97 -20.46 -9.90
C SER A 139 25.01 -20.36 -11.09
N ASN A 140 24.09 -21.32 -11.23
CA ASN A 140 23.09 -21.30 -12.31
C ASN A 140 22.05 -20.21 -12.07
N TYR A 141 21.56 -20.07 -10.84
CA TYR A 141 20.65 -18.98 -10.46
C TYR A 141 21.28 -17.61 -10.68
N ARG A 142 22.55 -17.43 -10.27
CA ARG A 142 23.29 -16.18 -10.47
C ARG A 142 23.40 -15.80 -11.95
N ARG A 143 23.60 -16.78 -12.84
CA ARG A 143 23.62 -16.56 -14.29
C ARG A 143 22.26 -16.11 -14.81
N ILE A 144 21.18 -16.82 -14.45
CA ILE A 144 19.81 -16.51 -14.87
C ILE A 144 19.39 -15.09 -14.44
N VAL A 145 19.68 -14.71 -13.19
CA VAL A 145 19.37 -13.37 -12.69
C VAL A 145 20.15 -12.29 -13.45
N LYS A 146 21.42 -12.54 -13.77
CA LYS A 146 22.24 -11.60 -14.55
C LYS A 146 21.71 -11.43 -15.97
N GLU A 147 21.37 -12.51 -16.65
CA GLU A 147 20.78 -12.50 -17.99
C GLU A 147 19.43 -11.77 -18.00
N SER A 148 18.59 -12.02 -17.00
CA SER A 148 17.29 -11.37 -16.83
C SER A 148 17.45 -9.86 -16.60
N ARG A 149 18.41 -9.43 -15.77
CA ARG A 149 18.71 -8.01 -15.58
C ARG A 149 19.16 -7.35 -16.88
N GLN A 150 20.07 -7.98 -17.62
CA GLN A 150 20.54 -7.46 -18.91
C GLN A 150 19.40 -7.35 -19.93
N PHE A 151 18.47 -8.30 -19.94
CA PHE A 151 17.29 -8.25 -20.79
C PHE A 151 16.40 -7.05 -20.44
N VAL A 152 16.09 -6.84 -19.16
CA VAL A 152 15.28 -5.70 -18.72
C VAL A 152 15.95 -4.36 -19.06
N GLU A 153 17.26 -4.24 -18.80
CA GLU A 153 18.03 -3.03 -19.13
C GLU A 153 18.09 -2.76 -20.64
N ARG A 154 18.19 -3.82 -21.46
CA ARG A 154 18.14 -3.68 -22.93
C ARG A 154 16.75 -3.19 -23.36
N ARG A 155 15.68 -3.82 -22.88
CA ARG A 155 14.30 -3.41 -23.20
C ARG A 155 14.00 -1.97 -22.81
N GLN A 156 14.47 -1.53 -21.63
CA GLN A 156 14.31 -0.15 -21.20
C GLN A 156 15.02 0.84 -22.13
N ARG A 157 16.24 0.53 -22.57
CA ARG A 157 16.97 1.36 -23.53
C ARG A 157 16.28 1.42 -24.89
N GLU A 158 15.77 0.30 -25.38
CA GLU A 158 14.99 0.25 -26.63
C GLU A 158 13.73 1.11 -26.52
N THR A 159 12.95 0.98 -25.44
CA THR A 159 11.75 1.81 -25.22
C THR A 159 12.09 3.30 -25.13
N GLN A 160 13.22 3.66 -24.49
CA GLN A 160 13.68 5.05 -24.45
C GLN A 160 14.07 5.57 -25.85
N GLN A 161 14.77 4.77 -26.65
CA GLN A 161 15.14 5.13 -28.02
C GLN A 161 13.90 5.27 -28.91
N GLU A 162 12.95 4.34 -28.83
CA GLU A 162 11.68 4.42 -29.56
C GLU A 162 10.89 5.68 -29.19
N ALA A 163 10.82 6.01 -27.90
CA ALA A 163 10.16 7.23 -27.45
C ALA A 163 10.87 8.50 -27.93
N GLN A 164 12.19 8.52 -27.96
CA GLN A 164 12.97 9.62 -28.52
C GLN A 164 12.72 9.77 -30.02
N LEU A 165 12.76 8.66 -30.78
CA LEU A 165 12.51 8.67 -32.21
C LEU A 165 11.10 9.17 -32.52
N LYS A 166 10.10 8.72 -31.76
CA LYS A 166 8.71 9.18 -31.90
C LYS A 166 8.59 10.69 -31.70
N LYS A 167 9.24 11.26 -30.68
CA LYS A 167 9.27 12.71 -30.45
C LYS A 167 9.94 13.47 -31.59
N LEU A 168 11.04 12.95 -32.13
CA LEU A 168 11.71 13.56 -33.29
C LEU A 168 10.78 13.58 -34.51
N THR A 169 10.08 12.47 -34.78
CA THR A 169 9.08 12.40 -35.85
C THR A 169 7.92 13.37 -35.64
N GLU A 170 7.37 13.48 -34.43
CA GLU A 170 6.30 14.42 -34.08
C GLU A 170 6.71 15.88 -34.30
N LEU A 171 7.98 16.19 -34.06
CA LEU A 171 8.55 17.53 -34.27
C LEU A 171 9.03 17.77 -35.72
N ASN A 172 8.87 16.79 -36.62
CA ASN A 172 9.44 16.80 -37.97
C ASN A 172 10.95 17.11 -37.93
N ILE A 173 11.69 16.43 -37.06
CA ILE A 173 13.16 16.53 -36.95
C ILE A 173 13.79 15.23 -37.45
N VAL A 174 14.77 15.35 -38.34
CA VAL A 174 15.63 14.26 -38.83
C VAL A 174 17.08 14.60 -38.57
N LEU A 175 17.91 13.61 -38.22
CA LEU A 175 19.34 13.83 -38.03
C LEU A 175 20.09 13.74 -39.36
N CYS A 176 21.00 14.68 -39.61
CA CYS A 176 21.93 14.63 -40.75
C CYS A 176 22.76 13.33 -40.73
N LYS A 177 22.91 12.68 -41.89
CA LYS A 177 23.64 11.40 -41.99
C LYS A 177 25.13 11.50 -41.63
N GLU A 178 25.76 12.67 -41.84
CA GLU A 178 27.19 12.87 -41.55
C GLU A 178 27.44 13.39 -40.15
N CYS A 179 26.86 14.54 -39.80
CA CYS A 179 27.17 15.23 -38.55
C CYS A 179 26.17 14.96 -37.42
N GLN A 180 25.11 14.16 -37.67
CA GLN A 180 24.03 13.88 -36.72
C GLN A 180 23.29 15.12 -36.19
N MET A 181 23.45 16.29 -36.82
CA MET A 181 22.71 17.49 -36.41
C MET A 181 21.21 17.34 -36.68
N PRO A 182 20.33 17.78 -35.76
CA PRO A 182 18.90 17.80 -35.97
C PRO A 182 18.50 18.87 -37.00
N VAL A 183 17.82 18.45 -38.06
CA VAL A 183 17.33 19.28 -39.15
C VAL A 183 15.83 19.10 -39.29
N ASN A 184 15.11 20.14 -39.70
CA ASN A 184 13.69 20.00 -40.01
C ASN A 184 13.50 19.10 -41.25
N LEU A 185 12.61 18.13 -41.17
CA LEU A 185 12.30 17.14 -42.21
C LEU A 185 11.87 17.82 -43.52
N ASN A 186 11.18 18.97 -43.45
CA ASN A 186 10.76 19.74 -44.61
C ASN A 186 11.91 20.54 -45.27
N LYS A 187 13.05 20.67 -44.59
CA LYS A 187 14.25 21.36 -45.07
C LYS A 187 15.38 20.40 -45.42
N LEU A 188 15.18 19.09 -45.24
CA LEU A 188 16.19 18.10 -45.56
C LEU A 188 16.12 17.77 -47.06
N PRO A 189 17.18 18.03 -47.84
CA PRO A 189 17.26 17.58 -49.23
C PRO A 189 17.26 16.04 -49.32
N GLU A 190 16.91 15.48 -50.48
CA GLU A 190 16.85 14.02 -50.71
C GLU A 190 18.17 13.29 -50.40
N SER A 191 19.30 14.01 -50.42
CA SER A 191 20.61 13.51 -50.01
C SER A 191 20.67 13.06 -48.55
N GLY A 192 19.81 13.62 -47.68
CA GLY A 192 19.82 13.35 -46.24
C GLY A 192 20.94 14.05 -45.47
N LEU A 193 21.56 15.08 -46.07
CA LEU A 193 22.61 15.91 -45.48
C LEU A 193 22.03 17.26 -45.04
N CYS A 194 22.56 17.85 -43.97
CA CYS A 194 22.23 19.24 -43.60
C CYS A 194 22.85 20.22 -44.60
N GLU A 195 22.41 21.48 -44.57
CA GLU A 195 22.92 22.52 -45.48
C GLU A 195 24.44 22.67 -45.43
N ASP A 196 25.05 22.50 -44.27
CA ASP A 196 26.50 22.63 -44.09
C ASP A 196 27.25 21.44 -44.71
N CYS A 197 26.83 20.20 -44.42
CA CYS A 197 27.41 18.99 -45.00
C CYS A 197 27.13 18.84 -46.50
N SER A 198 26.08 19.48 -47.02
CA SER A 198 25.75 19.42 -48.45
C SER A 198 26.65 20.30 -49.33
N LYS A 199 27.45 21.18 -48.71
CA LYS A 199 28.31 22.16 -49.39
C LYS A 199 29.80 21.79 -49.37
N GLU A 200 30.17 20.75 -48.63
CA GLU A 200 31.51 20.13 -48.65
C GLU A 200 31.61 19.08 -49.77
#